data_AF-A0A3D3T469-F1
#
_entry.id   AF-A0A3D3T469-F1
#
_cell.length_a   1.000
_cell.length_b   1.000
_cell.length_c   1.000
_cell.angle_alpha   90.00
_cell.angle_beta   90.00
_cell.angle_gamma   90.00
#
_symmetry.space_group_name_H-M   'P 1'
#
loop_
_entity.id
_entity.type
_entity.pdbx_description
1 polymer ?
#
loop_
_entity_poly.entity_id
_entity_poly.type
_entity_poly.pdbx_seq_one_letter_code
_entity_poly.pdbx_strand_id
1 'polypeptide(L)'
;LRENHYHGTVENARNFFRFVAEEVREHLAALGVPTLDALIGRVDLLEVLPGKTKRHGKLDLSPMLHTDALLDSKPQHCLVERNAPFDKGELAERMVADMLPAIEAASGGEFHYRVSNCDRTLGARLSGEIARRHGNQGMAASPLKVYLDGVAGQSLGAWNAGGLELYLRGDANDYVGKGMAGGKIVLSPPPGSGFASNETPIMGNTCLYGATGGKLFAAGRAGERFAVRNSGATAVVEGAGDHCCEY
;
A
#
# COMPACT_ATOMS: atom_id res chain seq x y z
N LEU A 1 31.06 13.45 6.00
CA LEU A 1 30.15 14.36 6.74
C LEU A 1 29.35 13.61 7.81
N ARG A 2 28.47 12.65 7.47
CA ARG A 2 27.73 11.86 8.46
C ARG A 2 28.64 11.03 9.38
N GLU A 3 29.60 10.29 8.83
CA GLU A 3 30.52 9.46 9.64
C GLU A 3 31.40 10.26 10.61
N ASN A 4 31.75 11.50 10.25
CA ASN A 4 32.70 12.31 11.04
C ASN A 4 32.03 13.29 12.02
N HIS A 5 30.71 13.50 11.92
CA HIS A 5 30.00 14.50 12.73
C HIS A 5 28.69 14.00 13.34
N TYR A 6 28.23 12.80 12.97
CA TYR A 6 27.08 12.18 13.61
C TYR A 6 27.53 11.39 14.84
N HIS A 7 27.30 11.97 16.02
CA HIS A 7 27.61 11.35 17.32
C HIS A 7 26.39 10.63 17.94
N GLY A 8 25.29 10.50 17.19
CA GLY A 8 24.11 9.77 17.64
C GLY A 8 24.41 8.27 17.70
N THR A 9 24.11 7.64 18.82
CA THR A 9 24.29 6.19 19.01
C THR A 9 22.93 5.52 19.23
N VAL A 10 22.88 4.21 18.94
CA VAL A 10 21.72 3.37 19.29
C VAL A 10 21.46 3.44 20.81
N GLU A 11 22.51 3.47 21.62
CA GLU A 11 22.40 3.59 23.07
C GLU A 11 21.77 4.92 23.51
N ASN A 12 22.05 6.04 22.83
CA ASN A 12 21.40 7.31 23.16
C ASN A 12 19.88 7.23 22.93
N ALA A 13 19.44 6.64 21.81
CA ALA A 13 18.01 6.46 21.53
C ALA A 13 17.36 5.48 22.53
N ARG A 14 18.03 4.37 22.83
CA ARG A 14 17.57 3.39 23.82
C ARG A 14 17.42 4.00 25.22
N ASN A 15 18.42 4.77 25.66
CA ASN A 15 18.41 5.43 26.96
C ASN A 15 17.29 6.45 27.04
N PHE A 16 17.07 7.25 25.99
CA PHE A 16 15.95 8.18 25.91
C PHE A 16 14.60 7.47 26.15
N PHE A 17 14.29 6.43 25.37
CA PHE A 17 13.02 5.71 25.54
C PHE A 17 12.92 5.00 26.90
N ARG A 18 14.02 4.50 27.45
CA ARG A 18 14.03 3.92 28.80
C ARG A 18 13.68 4.96 29.86
N PHE A 19 14.25 6.16 29.78
CA PHE A 19 13.96 7.23 30.74
C PHE A 19 12.52 7.72 30.62
N VAL A 20 12.01 7.89 29.39
CA VAL A 20 10.60 8.22 29.17
C VAL A 20 9.67 7.14 29.74
N ALA A 21 9.99 5.86 29.53
CA ALA A 21 9.19 4.76 30.08
C ALA A 21 9.29 4.65 31.61
N GLU A 22 10.41 5.04 32.22
CA GLU A 22 10.57 5.15 33.67
C GLU A 22 9.66 6.25 34.23
N GLU A 23 9.76 7.46 33.69
CA GLU A 23 8.96 8.61 34.12
C GLU A 23 7.45 8.34 33.98
N VAL A 24 7.02 7.70 32.89
CA VAL A 24 5.62 7.28 32.71
C VAL A 24 5.18 6.32 33.82
N ARG A 25 6.03 5.36 34.22
CA ARG A 25 5.72 4.42 35.30
C ARG A 25 5.68 5.10 36.66
N GLU A 26 6.55 6.07 36.91
CA GLU A 26 6.52 6.91 38.10
C GLU A 26 5.19 7.69 38.18
N HIS A 27 4.73 8.29 37.07
CA HIS A 27 3.43 8.95 37.01
C HIS A 27 2.25 7.99 37.20
N LEU A 28 2.28 6.82 36.56
CA LEU A 28 1.25 5.79 36.76
C LEU A 28 1.14 5.38 38.24
N ALA A 29 2.28 5.16 38.91
CA ALA A 29 2.33 4.84 40.33
C ALA A 29 1.79 5.99 41.20
N ALA A 30 2.15 7.24 40.89
CA ALA A 30 1.66 8.41 41.59
C ALA A 30 0.13 8.60 41.46
N LEU A 31 -0.43 8.22 40.32
CA LEU A 31 -1.88 8.24 40.06
C LEU A 31 -2.61 6.99 40.60
N GLY A 32 -1.88 5.98 41.08
CA GLY A 32 -2.47 4.70 41.51
C GLY A 32 -3.03 3.85 40.35
N VAL A 33 -2.55 4.07 39.12
CA VAL A 33 -3.01 3.37 37.92
C VAL A 33 -1.99 2.29 37.53
N PRO A 34 -2.40 1.02 37.35
CA PRO A 34 -1.45 -0.08 37.21
C PRO A 34 -0.83 -0.20 35.80
N THR A 35 -1.51 0.28 34.77
CA THR A 35 -1.07 0.14 33.36
C THR A 35 -1.44 1.37 32.56
N LEU A 36 -0.74 1.60 31.44
CA LEU A 36 -1.10 2.66 30.51
C LEU A 36 -2.51 2.45 29.93
N ASP A 37 -2.89 1.20 29.64
CA ASP A 37 -4.22 0.85 29.13
C ASP A 37 -5.35 1.24 30.08
N ALA A 38 -5.10 1.21 31.39
CA ALA A 38 -6.04 1.66 32.42
C ALA A 38 -6.10 3.20 32.55
N LEU A 39 -5.11 3.92 32.01
CA LEU A 39 -5.06 5.38 31.97
C LEU A 39 -5.69 5.97 30.71
N ILE A 40 -5.67 5.26 29.59
CA ILE A 40 -6.19 5.75 28.30
C ILE A 40 -7.67 6.16 28.46
N GLY A 41 -7.97 7.41 28.10
CA GLY A 41 -9.33 7.97 28.15
C GLY A 41 -9.76 8.52 29.52
N ARG A 42 -8.95 8.40 30.57
CA ARG A 42 -9.25 8.89 31.93
C ARG A 42 -9.09 10.41 32.08
N VAL A 43 -9.91 11.16 31.36
CA VAL A 43 -9.95 12.64 31.43
C VAL A 43 -10.39 13.15 32.81
N ASP A 44 -11.06 12.32 33.60
CA ASP A 44 -11.42 12.59 34.99
C ASP A 44 -10.21 12.73 35.93
N LEU A 45 -9.02 12.27 35.51
CA LEU A 45 -7.77 12.46 36.24
C LEU A 45 -7.06 13.78 35.91
N LEU A 46 -7.66 14.62 35.06
CA LEU A 46 -7.08 15.91 34.65
C LEU A 46 -7.84 17.07 35.29
N GLU A 47 -7.09 18.07 35.75
CA GLU A 47 -7.63 19.30 36.33
C GLU A 47 -7.10 20.53 35.60
N VAL A 48 -7.97 21.54 35.40
CA VAL A 48 -7.57 22.83 34.82
C VAL A 48 -6.96 23.73 35.89
N LEU A 49 -5.67 24.05 35.74
CA LEU A 49 -4.99 25.00 36.62
C LEU A 49 -5.44 26.45 36.34
N PRO A 50 -5.45 27.34 37.36
CA PRO A 50 -6.05 28.68 37.27
C PRO A 50 -5.37 29.69 36.31
N GLY A 51 -4.37 29.27 35.53
CA GLY A 51 -3.69 30.09 34.52
C GLY A 51 -2.86 31.25 35.10
N LYS A 52 -1.78 31.63 34.40
CA LYS A 52 -0.89 32.74 34.83
C LYS A 52 -1.25 34.13 34.27
N THR A 53 -2.20 34.22 33.32
CA THR A 53 -2.50 35.47 32.62
C THR A 53 -3.99 35.64 32.38
N LYS A 54 -4.44 36.88 32.16
CA LYS A 54 -5.82 37.19 31.74
C LYS A 54 -6.22 36.53 30.42
N ARG A 55 -5.25 36.15 29.56
CA ARG A 55 -5.52 35.44 28.30
C ARG A 55 -5.75 33.95 28.55
N HIS A 56 -5.02 33.35 29.49
CA HIS A 56 -5.21 31.93 29.86
C HIS A 56 -6.61 31.70 30.44
N GLY A 57 -7.11 32.61 31.27
CA GLY A 57 -8.47 32.54 31.81
C GLY A 57 -9.60 32.71 30.80
N LYS A 58 -9.29 32.88 29.50
CA LYS A 58 -10.28 32.92 28.41
C LYS A 58 -10.34 31.61 27.62
N LEU A 59 -9.50 30.63 27.93
CA LEU A 59 -9.51 29.33 27.28
C LEU A 59 -10.62 28.48 27.89
N ASP A 60 -11.49 27.94 27.04
CA ASP A 60 -12.43 26.90 27.42
C ASP A 60 -11.81 25.54 27.05
N LEU A 61 -11.35 24.80 28.07
CA LEU A 61 -10.78 23.46 27.91
C LEU A 61 -11.80 22.35 28.14
N SER A 62 -13.07 22.68 28.40
CA SER A 62 -14.12 21.68 28.61
C SER A 62 -14.26 20.67 27.46
N PRO A 63 -14.04 21.02 26.17
CA PRO A 63 -14.10 20.02 25.10
C PRO A 63 -12.98 18.97 25.15
N MET A 64 -11.84 19.30 25.77
CA MET A 64 -10.72 18.35 25.94
C MET A 64 -10.90 17.42 27.14
N LEU A 65 -11.66 17.87 28.14
CA LEU A 65 -11.93 17.13 29.38
C LEU A 65 -13.28 16.40 29.38
N HIS A 66 -14.01 16.50 28.27
CA HIS A 66 -15.31 15.87 28.12
C HIS A 66 -15.17 14.37 27.83
N THR A 67 -15.92 13.55 28.58
CA THR A 67 -16.19 12.16 28.25
C THR A 67 -17.69 11.96 28.14
N ASP A 68 -18.12 11.18 27.14
CA ASP A 68 -19.53 10.86 26.90
C ASP A 68 -19.88 9.53 27.56
N ALA A 69 -21.03 9.43 28.23
CA ALA A 69 -21.49 8.19 28.86
C ALA A 69 -21.62 7.02 27.86
N LEU A 70 -21.81 7.29 26.58
CA LEU A 70 -21.81 6.28 25.52
C LEU A 70 -20.45 5.59 25.34
N LEU A 71 -19.35 6.20 25.79
CA LEU A 71 -18.01 5.65 25.72
C LEU A 71 -17.79 4.49 26.71
N ASP A 72 -18.50 4.44 27.83
CA ASP A 72 -18.41 3.33 28.80
C ASP A 72 -18.74 1.98 28.15
N SER A 73 -19.56 1.99 27.10
CA SER A 73 -19.94 0.79 26.34
C SER A 73 -19.00 0.43 25.19
N LYS A 74 -17.96 1.23 24.94
CA LYS A 74 -17.06 1.10 23.77
C LYS A 74 -15.61 0.86 24.19
N PRO A 75 -14.82 0.16 23.36
CA PRO A 75 -13.38 0.03 23.57
C PRO A 75 -12.71 1.41 23.66
N GLN A 76 -12.03 1.69 24.78
CA GLN A 76 -11.27 2.93 24.99
C GLN A 76 -9.80 2.80 24.55
N HIS A 77 -9.31 1.58 24.41
CA HIS A 77 -7.99 1.25 23.87
C HIS A 77 -8.10 0.17 22.80
N CYS A 78 -6.97 -0.14 22.14
CA CYS A 78 -6.94 -1.16 21.11
C CYS A 78 -7.18 -2.56 21.69
N LEU A 79 -8.27 -3.22 21.27
CA LEU A 79 -8.59 -4.59 21.69
C LEU A 79 -8.30 -5.64 20.61
N VAL A 80 -7.89 -5.21 19.42
CA VAL A 80 -7.66 -6.10 18.28
C VAL A 80 -6.19 -6.05 17.89
N GLU A 81 -5.62 -7.23 17.63
CA GLU A 81 -4.23 -7.36 17.20
C GLU A 81 -4.01 -6.74 15.80
N ARG A 82 -5.03 -6.84 14.93
CA ARG A 82 -4.99 -6.35 13.54
C ARG A 82 -6.37 -6.05 13.00
N ASN A 83 -6.41 -5.17 12.01
CA ASN A 83 -7.61 -4.92 11.21
C ASN A 83 -7.80 -6.04 10.20
N ALA A 84 -8.98 -6.67 10.20
CA ALA A 84 -9.35 -7.62 9.15
C ALA A 84 -9.66 -6.84 7.86
N PRO A 85 -9.02 -7.15 6.72
CA PRO A 85 -9.32 -6.46 5.47
C PRO A 85 -10.74 -6.82 5.01
N PHE A 86 -11.45 -5.83 4.48
CA PHE A 86 -12.77 -6.03 3.86
C PHE A 86 -12.64 -6.90 2.60
N ASP A 87 -11.69 -6.56 1.72
CA ASP A 87 -11.34 -7.40 0.57
C ASP A 87 -10.58 -8.64 1.03
N LYS A 88 -11.06 -9.82 0.64
CA LYS A 88 -10.39 -11.09 0.93
C LYS A 88 -9.41 -11.50 -0.15
N GLY A 89 -9.44 -10.86 -1.33
CA GLY A 89 -8.52 -11.12 -2.42
C GLY A 89 -8.57 -12.57 -2.91
N GLU A 90 -9.75 -13.20 -2.94
CA GLU A 90 -9.90 -14.64 -3.14
C GLU A 90 -9.24 -15.15 -4.43
N LEU A 91 -9.35 -14.40 -5.53
CA LEU A 91 -8.64 -14.73 -6.77
C LEU A 91 -7.12 -14.61 -6.62
N ALA A 92 -6.63 -13.56 -5.96
CA ALA A 92 -5.19 -13.38 -5.74
C ALA A 92 -4.61 -14.52 -4.87
N GLU A 93 -5.32 -14.96 -3.84
CA GLU A 93 -4.88 -16.08 -2.99
C GLU A 93 -4.93 -17.42 -3.75
N ARG A 94 -5.93 -17.64 -4.61
CA ARG A 94 -5.95 -18.81 -5.52
C ARG A 94 -4.76 -18.79 -6.48
N MET A 95 -4.48 -17.65 -7.11
CA MET A 95 -3.31 -17.50 -7.98
C MET A 95 -2.00 -17.81 -7.25
N VAL A 96 -1.87 -17.37 -6.00
CA VAL A 96 -0.71 -17.74 -5.17
C VAL A 96 -0.66 -19.24 -4.97
N ALA A 97 -1.76 -19.89 -4.55
CA ALA A 97 -1.78 -21.33 -4.32
C ALA A 97 -1.37 -22.13 -5.58
N ASP A 98 -1.87 -21.74 -6.75
CA ASP A 98 -1.56 -22.39 -8.02
C ASP A 98 -0.09 -22.20 -8.44
N MET A 99 0.47 -21.00 -8.21
CA MET A 99 1.80 -20.63 -8.70
C MET A 99 2.92 -20.82 -7.67
N LEU A 100 2.60 -21.04 -6.40
CA LEU A 100 3.60 -21.15 -5.34
C LEU A 100 4.67 -22.20 -5.62
N PRO A 101 4.34 -23.41 -6.12
CA PRO A 101 5.36 -24.40 -6.46
C PRO A 101 6.34 -23.90 -7.53
N ALA A 102 5.83 -23.18 -8.54
CA ALA A 102 6.64 -22.60 -9.61
C ALA A 102 7.50 -21.43 -9.13
N ILE A 103 6.98 -20.64 -8.19
CA ILE A 103 7.75 -19.58 -7.51
C ILE A 103 8.87 -20.22 -6.70
N GLU A 104 8.58 -21.23 -5.89
CA GLU A 104 9.58 -21.89 -5.03
C GLU A 104 10.69 -22.55 -5.84
N ALA A 105 10.34 -23.19 -6.95
CA ALA A 105 11.30 -23.81 -7.87
C ALA A 105 12.02 -22.82 -8.81
N ALA A 106 11.62 -21.53 -8.81
CA ALA A 106 12.06 -20.53 -9.78
C ALA A 106 11.96 -21.01 -11.25
N SER A 107 10.94 -21.83 -11.54
CA SER A 107 10.78 -22.50 -12.83
C SER A 107 10.02 -21.67 -13.86
N GLY A 108 9.31 -20.63 -13.40
CA GLY A 108 8.33 -19.92 -14.23
C GLY A 108 7.12 -20.80 -14.57
N GLY A 109 6.30 -20.35 -15.52
CA GLY A 109 5.14 -21.10 -15.98
C GLY A 109 4.10 -20.22 -16.66
N GLU A 110 3.07 -20.85 -17.23
CA GLU A 110 1.96 -20.15 -17.89
C GLU A 110 0.64 -20.48 -17.18
N PHE A 111 -0.13 -19.44 -16.86
CA PHE A 111 -1.36 -19.56 -16.06
C PHE A 111 -2.46 -18.69 -16.65
N HIS A 112 -3.71 -19.13 -16.54
CA HIS A 112 -4.85 -18.47 -17.18
C HIS A 112 -6.00 -18.25 -16.18
N TYR A 113 -6.54 -17.03 -16.15
CA TYR A 113 -7.66 -16.67 -15.29
C TYR A 113 -8.66 -15.76 -15.99
N ARG A 114 -9.93 -15.85 -15.59
CA ARG A 114 -10.93 -14.81 -15.87
C ARG A 114 -10.94 -13.81 -14.72
N VAL A 115 -11.08 -12.53 -15.06
CA VAL A 115 -11.06 -11.43 -14.10
C VAL A 115 -12.26 -10.52 -14.25
N SER A 116 -12.64 -9.87 -13.15
CA SER A 116 -13.68 -8.86 -13.07
C SER A 116 -13.16 -7.62 -12.36
N ASN A 117 -13.88 -6.50 -12.46
CA ASN A 117 -13.49 -5.25 -11.81
C ASN A 117 -13.44 -5.35 -10.27
N CYS A 118 -14.03 -6.40 -9.68
CA CYS A 118 -13.95 -6.74 -8.27
C CYS A 118 -12.59 -7.35 -7.89
N ASP A 119 -11.87 -7.94 -8.85
CA ASP A 119 -10.56 -8.55 -8.64
C ASP A 119 -9.48 -7.46 -8.64
N ARG A 120 -9.26 -6.88 -7.46
CA ARG A 120 -8.33 -5.76 -7.26
C ARG A 120 -6.94 -6.24 -6.92
N THR A 121 -5.94 -5.43 -7.28
CA THR A 121 -4.55 -5.61 -6.85
C THR A 121 -3.94 -6.96 -7.26
N LEU A 122 -4.44 -7.55 -8.35
CA LEU A 122 -3.93 -8.80 -8.90
C LEU A 122 -2.45 -8.67 -9.26
N GLY A 123 -1.67 -9.69 -8.92
CA GLY A 123 -0.21 -9.72 -9.11
C GLY A 123 0.60 -9.23 -7.91
N ALA A 124 0.03 -8.43 -6.99
CA ALA A 124 0.77 -7.94 -5.82
C ALA A 124 1.13 -9.06 -4.83
N ARG A 125 0.17 -9.96 -4.54
CA ARG A 125 0.43 -11.12 -3.67
C ARG A 125 1.52 -12.03 -4.26
N LEU A 126 1.45 -12.31 -5.56
CA LEU A 126 2.49 -13.06 -6.29
C LEU A 126 3.84 -12.36 -6.23
N SER A 127 3.89 -11.05 -6.48
CA SER A 127 5.11 -10.26 -6.40
C SER A 127 5.72 -10.28 -5.00
N GLY A 128 4.89 -10.28 -3.96
CA GLY A 128 5.33 -10.46 -2.58
C GLY A 128 5.96 -11.84 -2.34
N GLU A 129 5.37 -12.92 -2.86
CA GLU A 129 5.93 -14.27 -2.76
C GLU A 129 7.26 -14.42 -3.52
N ILE A 130 7.37 -13.79 -4.70
CA ILE A 130 8.61 -13.72 -5.49
C ILE A 130 9.67 -12.93 -4.71
N ALA A 131 9.36 -11.70 -4.30
CA ALA A 131 10.31 -10.81 -3.64
C ALA A 131 10.82 -11.39 -2.31
N ARG A 132 9.94 -12.03 -1.54
CA ARG A 132 10.32 -12.66 -0.27
C ARG A 132 11.31 -13.82 -0.44
N ARG A 133 11.25 -14.56 -1.55
CA ARG A 133 12.10 -15.73 -1.80
C ARG A 133 13.34 -15.40 -2.62
N HIS A 134 13.18 -14.55 -3.63
CA HIS A 134 14.14 -14.33 -4.71
C HIS A 134 14.56 -12.87 -4.87
N GLY A 135 14.06 -11.97 -4.01
CA GLY A 135 14.27 -10.53 -4.16
C GLY A 135 13.56 -9.97 -5.41
N ASN A 136 13.86 -8.71 -5.73
CA ASN A 136 13.09 -7.97 -6.74
C ASN A 136 13.24 -8.48 -8.17
N GLN A 137 14.34 -9.17 -8.49
CA GLN A 137 14.68 -9.56 -9.87
C GLN A 137 15.07 -11.05 -10.02
N GLY A 138 15.07 -11.83 -8.92
CA GLY A 138 15.63 -13.19 -8.94
C GLY A 138 14.87 -14.18 -9.83
N MET A 139 13.65 -13.88 -10.24
CA MET A 139 12.87 -14.69 -11.19
C MET A 139 12.79 -14.09 -12.60
N ALA A 140 13.52 -13.02 -12.92
CA ALA A 140 13.41 -12.34 -14.22
C ALA A 140 13.79 -13.24 -15.42
N ALA A 141 14.64 -14.25 -15.22
CA ALA A 141 15.03 -15.20 -16.27
C ALA A 141 13.98 -16.29 -16.54
N SER A 142 13.11 -16.57 -15.56
CA SER A 142 12.09 -17.64 -15.61
C SER A 142 10.74 -17.10 -15.13
N PRO A 143 10.10 -16.20 -15.91
CA PRO A 143 8.91 -15.52 -15.45
C PRO A 143 7.68 -16.43 -15.35
N LEU A 144 6.80 -16.09 -14.41
CA LEU A 144 5.40 -16.48 -14.46
C LEU A 144 4.70 -15.60 -15.49
N LYS A 145 4.16 -16.21 -16.54
CA LYS A 145 3.28 -15.54 -17.49
C LYS A 145 1.84 -15.82 -17.12
N VAL A 146 1.11 -14.77 -16.79
CA VAL A 146 -0.27 -14.85 -16.32
C VAL A 146 -1.16 -14.17 -17.35
N TYR A 147 -1.99 -14.96 -18.00
CA TYR A 147 -2.97 -14.51 -18.97
C TYR A 147 -4.31 -14.27 -18.28
N LEU A 148 -4.82 -13.05 -18.40
CA LEU A 148 -6.05 -12.59 -17.78
C LEU A 148 -7.04 -12.20 -18.90
N ASP A 149 -8.29 -12.63 -18.77
CA ASP A 149 -9.37 -12.29 -19.71
C ASP A 149 -10.53 -11.64 -18.94
N GLY A 150 -10.91 -10.41 -19.32
CA GLY A 150 -11.96 -9.64 -18.68
C GLY A 150 -11.56 -8.21 -18.31
N VAL A 151 -12.18 -7.65 -17.28
CA VAL A 151 -11.92 -6.29 -16.80
C VAL A 151 -11.14 -6.38 -15.50
N ALA A 152 -9.93 -5.81 -15.41
CA ALA A 152 -9.17 -5.82 -14.18
C ALA A 152 -9.63 -4.70 -13.23
N GLY A 153 -9.76 -5.03 -11.94
CA GLY A 153 -10.00 -4.04 -10.90
C GLY A 153 -8.83 -3.07 -10.72
N GLN A 154 -8.97 -2.15 -9.77
CA GLN A 154 -7.90 -1.19 -9.46
C GLN A 154 -6.59 -1.88 -9.09
N SER A 155 -5.46 -1.25 -9.42
CA SER A 155 -4.12 -1.66 -9.02
C SER A 155 -3.60 -2.97 -9.63
N LEU A 156 -4.02 -3.32 -10.86
CA LEU A 156 -3.44 -4.45 -11.59
C LEU A 156 -1.91 -4.34 -11.66
N GLY A 157 -1.19 -5.37 -11.23
CA GLY A 157 0.26 -5.39 -11.23
C GLY A 157 0.89 -4.35 -10.29
N ALA A 158 0.20 -3.99 -9.20
CA ALA A 158 0.84 -3.18 -8.16
C ALA A 158 2.07 -3.90 -7.59
N TRP A 159 3.17 -3.15 -7.49
CA TRP A 159 4.48 -3.62 -7.02
C TRP A 159 5.02 -4.82 -7.80
N ASN A 160 4.69 -4.92 -9.09
CA ASN A 160 5.06 -6.05 -9.93
C ASN A 160 6.57 -6.32 -9.87
N ALA A 161 6.95 -7.56 -9.52
CA ALA A 161 8.33 -8.00 -9.37
C ALA A 161 8.93 -8.47 -10.71
N GLY A 162 10.26 -8.48 -10.79
CA GLY A 162 10.99 -9.15 -11.86
C GLY A 162 10.75 -10.65 -11.81
N GLY A 163 10.16 -11.18 -12.89
CA GLY A 163 9.70 -12.56 -12.96
C GLY A 163 8.17 -12.72 -12.94
N LEU A 164 7.41 -11.62 -12.95
CA LEU A 164 5.96 -11.64 -13.18
C LEU A 164 5.61 -10.89 -14.46
N GLU A 165 4.96 -11.58 -15.40
CA GLU A 165 4.46 -11.04 -16.65
C GLU A 165 2.94 -11.19 -16.71
N LEU A 166 2.22 -10.07 -16.68
CA LEU A 166 0.77 -10.02 -16.74
C LEU A 166 0.33 -9.66 -18.16
N TYR A 167 -0.55 -10.47 -18.74
CA TYR A 167 -1.12 -10.28 -20.06
C TYR A 167 -2.63 -10.18 -19.93
N LEU A 168 -3.17 -8.96 -19.97
CA LEU A 168 -4.61 -8.71 -19.92
C LEU A 168 -5.19 -8.53 -21.31
N ARG A 169 -6.19 -9.34 -21.61
CA ARG A 169 -7.10 -9.19 -22.74
C ARG A 169 -8.42 -8.61 -22.23
N GLY A 170 -8.66 -7.35 -22.54
CA GLY A 170 -9.74 -6.54 -21.98
C GLY A 170 -9.23 -5.15 -21.59
N ASP A 171 -9.78 -4.59 -20.51
CA ASP A 171 -9.42 -3.27 -19.98
C ASP A 171 -9.20 -3.30 -18.46
N ALA A 172 -8.59 -2.24 -17.92
CA ALA A 172 -8.28 -2.16 -16.50
C ALA A 172 -8.72 -0.82 -15.90
N ASN A 173 -9.01 -0.82 -14.60
CA ASN A 173 -9.25 0.42 -13.86
C ASN A 173 -7.93 1.14 -13.52
N ASP A 174 -8.00 2.12 -12.62
CA ASP A 174 -6.87 2.94 -12.20
C ASP A 174 -5.68 2.14 -11.63
N TYR A 175 -4.52 2.79 -11.61
CA TYR A 175 -3.30 2.35 -10.91
C TYR A 175 -2.62 1.10 -11.49
N VAL A 176 -2.80 0.82 -12.79
CA VAL A 176 -2.06 -0.25 -13.46
C VAL A 176 -0.55 -0.04 -13.27
N GLY A 177 0.15 -1.05 -12.76
CA GLY A 177 1.59 -0.98 -12.50
C GLY A 177 2.00 0.00 -11.39
N LYS A 178 1.11 0.36 -10.46
CA LYS A 178 1.44 1.22 -9.31
C LYS A 178 2.65 0.68 -8.55
N GLY A 179 3.70 1.49 -8.41
CA GLY A 179 4.93 1.12 -7.71
C GLY A 179 5.66 -0.09 -8.32
N MET A 180 5.43 -0.39 -9.61
CA MET A 180 6.08 -1.48 -10.33
C MET A 180 7.61 -1.42 -10.17
N ALA A 181 8.25 -2.54 -9.81
CA ALA A 181 9.69 -2.63 -9.62
C ALA A 181 10.39 -3.41 -10.75
N GLY A 182 9.66 -4.24 -11.48
CA GLY A 182 10.18 -5.08 -12.55
C GLY A 182 9.07 -5.83 -13.28
N GLY A 183 9.47 -6.82 -14.09
CA GLY A 183 8.54 -7.65 -14.84
C GLY A 183 7.85 -6.90 -15.98
N LYS A 184 6.68 -7.40 -16.38
CA LYS A 184 5.98 -6.93 -17.57
C LYS A 184 4.48 -6.88 -17.36
N ILE A 185 3.82 -5.85 -17.87
CA ILE A 185 2.36 -5.75 -17.93
C ILE A 185 1.97 -5.40 -19.36
N VAL A 186 1.08 -6.19 -19.96
CA VAL A 186 0.61 -6.01 -21.33
C VAL A 186 -0.91 -5.96 -21.32
N LEU A 187 -1.50 -4.91 -21.90
CA LEU A 187 -2.94 -4.75 -22.08
C LEU A 187 -3.26 -4.72 -23.57
N SER A 188 -4.25 -5.52 -23.97
CA SER A 188 -4.76 -5.57 -25.34
C SER A 188 -6.28 -5.66 -25.36
N PRO A 189 -6.98 -5.06 -26.34
CA PRO A 189 -8.42 -5.21 -26.49
C PRO A 189 -8.86 -6.68 -26.60
N PRO A 190 -10.11 -7.01 -26.24
CA PRO A 190 -10.64 -8.35 -26.43
C PRO A 190 -10.73 -8.72 -27.92
N PRO A 191 -10.67 -10.03 -28.27
CA PRO A 191 -10.80 -10.49 -29.64
C PRO A 191 -12.14 -10.05 -30.23
N GLY A 192 -12.10 -9.56 -31.47
CA GLY A 192 -13.29 -9.03 -32.15
C GLY A 192 -13.67 -7.61 -31.77
N SER A 193 -12.86 -6.89 -30.96
CA SER A 193 -13.01 -5.44 -30.80
C SER A 193 -12.87 -4.74 -32.15
N GLY A 194 -13.88 -3.97 -32.54
CA GLY A 194 -13.89 -3.18 -33.78
C GLY A 194 -13.43 -1.73 -33.60
N PHE A 195 -13.12 -1.32 -32.37
CA PHE A 195 -12.69 0.05 -32.07
C PHE A 195 -11.22 0.26 -32.43
N ALA A 196 -10.88 1.47 -32.89
CA ALA A 196 -9.49 1.90 -33.01
C ALA A 196 -8.88 2.03 -31.62
N SER A 197 -7.84 1.25 -31.33
CA SER A 197 -7.21 1.20 -30.01
C SER A 197 -6.69 2.58 -29.58
N ASN A 198 -6.12 3.34 -30.52
CA ASN A 198 -5.49 4.64 -30.24
C ASN A 198 -6.49 5.76 -29.90
N GLU A 199 -7.79 5.49 -30.05
CA GLU A 199 -8.88 6.40 -29.71
C GLU A 199 -9.66 5.94 -28.46
N THR A 200 -9.37 4.74 -27.96
CA THR A 200 -10.17 4.10 -26.90
C THR A 200 -9.38 4.00 -25.59
N PRO A 201 -9.95 4.39 -24.44
CA PRO A 201 -9.34 4.10 -23.14
C PRO A 201 -9.24 2.60 -22.88
N ILE A 202 -8.07 2.13 -22.44
CA ILE A 202 -7.84 0.73 -22.03
C ILE A 202 -7.44 0.61 -20.57
N MET A 203 -6.97 1.70 -19.96
CA MET A 203 -6.64 1.76 -18.55
C MET A 203 -6.92 3.13 -17.94
N GLY A 204 -7.21 3.15 -16.65
CA GLY A 204 -7.58 4.36 -15.91
C GLY A 204 -6.40 5.29 -15.58
N ASN A 205 -6.56 6.01 -14.48
CA ASN A 205 -5.69 7.09 -14.04
C ASN A 205 -4.48 6.59 -13.24
N THR A 206 -3.47 7.43 -13.12
CA THR A 206 -2.34 7.27 -12.17
C THR A 206 -1.62 5.92 -12.34
N CYS A 207 -1.59 5.41 -13.57
CA CYS A 207 -0.84 4.20 -13.92
C CYS A 207 0.67 4.47 -13.77
N LEU A 208 1.43 3.45 -13.37
CA LEU A 208 2.87 3.51 -13.09
C LEU A 208 3.27 4.50 -11.99
N TYR A 209 2.34 4.83 -11.08
CA TYR A 209 2.63 5.75 -9.99
C TYR A 209 3.83 5.30 -9.15
N GLY A 210 4.92 6.06 -9.19
CA GLY A 210 6.12 5.76 -8.43
C GLY A 210 6.84 4.47 -8.86
N ALA A 211 6.63 4.02 -10.10
CA ALA A 211 7.31 2.83 -10.62
C ALA A 211 8.84 3.05 -10.65
N THR A 212 9.61 2.01 -10.34
CA THR A 212 11.08 2.04 -10.25
C THR A 212 11.77 1.14 -11.26
N GLY A 213 11.00 0.36 -12.03
CA GLY A 213 11.51 -0.54 -13.05
C GLY A 213 10.37 -1.26 -13.76
N GLY A 214 10.71 -2.12 -14.73
CA GLY A 214 9.74 -2.94 -15.45
C GLY A 214 9.22 -2.33 -16.75
N LYS A 215 8.34 -3.07 -17.43
CA LYS A 215 7.80 -2.70 -18.74
C LYS A 215 6.28 -2.74 -18.78
N LEU A 216 5.64 -1.68 -19.27
CA LEU A 216 4.20 -1.63 -19.50
C LEU A 216 3.89 -1.36 -20.98
N PHE A 217 3.05 -2.17 -21.58
CA PHE A 217 2.60 -2.00 -22.96
C PHE A 217 1.07 -2.03 -22.98
N ALA A 218 0.43 -0.98 -23.47
CA ALA A 218 -1.03 -0.94 -23.57
C ALA A 218 -1.46 -0.51 -24.97
N ALA A 219 -2.20 -1.38 -25.66
CA ALA A 219 -2.83 -1.07 -26.95
C ALA A 219 -4.12 -0.27 -26.72
N GLY A 220 -3.95 0.97 -26.25
CA GLY A 220 -5.02 1.93 -26.04
C GLY A 220 -4.57 3.15 -25.22
N ARG A 221 -5.52 4.02 -24.90
CA ARG A 221 -5.26 5.26 -24.15
C ARG A 221 -5.29 5.02 -22.64
N ALA A 222 -4.38 5.68 -21.93
CA ALA A 222 -4.40 5.81 -20.47
C ALA A 222 -5.24 7.03 -20.05
N GLY A 223 -5.72 7.03 -18.81
CA GLY A 223 -6.34 8.18 -18.17
C GLY A 223 -5.34 9.28 -17.78
N GLU A 224 -5.74 10.10 -16.82
CA GLU A 224 -4.94 11.20 -16.26
C GLU A 224 -3.75 10.70 -15.44
N ARG A 225 -2.72 11.55 -15.30
CA ARG A 225 -1.51 11.30 -14.48
C ARG A 225 -0.80 10.00 -14.84
N PHE A 226 -0.80 9.63 -16.12
CA PHE A 226 -0.05 8.49 -16.59
C PHE A 226 1.44 8.68 -16.27
N ALA A 227 2.09 7.65 -15.70
CA ALA A 227 3.51 7.67 -15.33
C ALA A 227 3.91 8.77 -14.33
N VAL A 228 2.99 9.19 -13.45
CA VAL A 228 3.30 10.15 -12.38
C VAL A 228 4.38 9.60 -11.43
N ARG A 229 5.45 10.37 -11.20
CA ARG A 229 6.64 9.95 -10.42
C ARG A 229 7.33 8.70 -10.93
N ASN A 230 7.24 8.40 -12.23
CA ASN A 230 7.95 7.26 -12.81
C ASN A 230 9.47 7.45 -12.69
N SER A 231 10.12 6.56 -11.94
CA SER A 231 11.53 6.58 -11.60
C SER A 231 12.34 5.45 -12.25
N GLY A 232 11.77 4.71 -13.22
CA GLY A 232 12.53 3.68 -13.93
C GLY A 232 11.76 2.68 -14.80
N ALA A 233 10.42 2.75 -14.85
CA ALA A 233 9.64 1.90 -15.74
C ALA A 233 9.68 2.41 -17.19
N THR A 234 9.72 1.49 -18.15
CA THR A 234 9.55 1.80 -19.57
C THR A 234 8.11 1.51 -19.98
N ALA A 235 7.46 2.42 -20.68
CA ALA A 235 6.09 2.20 -21.11
C ALA A 235 5.80 2.68 -22.53
N VAL A 236 4.89 1.99 -23.22
CA VAL A 236 4.31 2.40 -24.49
C VAL A 236 2.80 2.33 -24.39
N VAL A 237 2.14 3.44 -24.69
CA VAL A 237 0.69 3.62 -24.70
C VAL A 237 0.29 4.42 -25.94
N GLU A 238 -0.96 4.32 -26.37
CA GLU A 238 -1.43 4.95 -27.61
C GLU A 238 -2.08 6.33 -27.37
N GLY A 239 -2.08 6.79 -26.11
CA GLY A 239 -2.50 8.11 -25.69
C GLY A 239 -2.56 8.19 -24.17
N ALA A 240 -2.63 9.41 -23.63
CA ALA A 240 -2.81 9.67 -22.20
C ALA A 240 -3.71 10.89 -21.99
N GLY A 241 -4.30 11.00 -20.81
CA GLY A 241 -5.00 12.20 -20.36
C GLY A 241 -4.03 13.28 -19.84
N ASP A 242 -4.58 14.21 -19.05
CA ASP A 242 -3.83 15.33 -18.50
C ASP A 242 -2.73 14.88 -17.51
N HIS A 243 -1.70 15.70 -17.35
CA HIS A 243 -0.58 15.48 -16.41
C HIS A 243 0.24 14.20 -16.68
N CYS A 244 0.36 13.82 -17.96
CA CYS A 244 1.24 12.72 -18.38
C CYS A 244 2.70 13.01 -17.98
N CYS A 245 3.37 12.03 -17.38
CA CYS A 245 4.76 12.07 -16.89
C CYS A 245 5.03 13.19 -15.87
N GLU A 246 4.06 13.50 -15.02
CA GLU A 246 4.25 14.49 -13.94
C GLU A 246 5.21 13.94 -12.85
N TYR A 247 6.27 14.71 -12.52
CA TYR A 247 7.34 14.37 -11.56
C TYR A 247 8.20 13.14 -11.94
#